data_AF-A0A6I8M6U5-F1
#
_entry.id   AF-A0A6I8M6U5-F1
#
_cell.length_a   1.000
_cell.length_b   1.000
_cell.length_c   1.000
_cell.angle_alpha   90.00
_cell.angle_beta   90.00
_cell.angle_gamma   90.00
#
_symmetry.space_group_name_H-M   'P 1'
#
loop_
_entity.id
_entity.type
_entity.pdbx_description
1 polymer ?
#
loop_
_entity_poly.entity_id
_entity_poly.type
_entity_poly.pdbx_seq_one_letter_code
_entity_poly.pdbx_strand_id
1 'polypeptide(L)'
;MKKIIITLAMLSVFACGKEEDKSVNRLAYVDGNYYVYYDNEVVEITRGSYITKDKKIEDYFFNFFGAHVKDEKLLISDLSKYFPHSIQDVVISKNRPDTVVEVPTMDLDGKYIIDSIKLANILSGEDGKALLIVDNTSDIVEIKPSNQIDPEVSLEGKTVDVLNANGINGFAKKLGEAFKNNLDMNYNADNYGSRSDMSYVVNHKLNEDEFLKFVNSIGLKYIKIKEDPSLRPDADVVIITGNDKKVKYAVNIYSTTGVSELKDQLSEYTPKIYKAKESSTIVGVTIKYNPEDFVIAHKLLSLVPSARLEKDSSLENKIVITTNR
;
A
#
# COMPACT_ATOMS: atom_id res chain seq x y z
N MET A 1 -14.09 -17.33 85.69
CA MET A 1 -13.06 -18.11 84.96
C MET A 1 -13.69 -18.74 83.73
N LYS A 2 -13.28 -18.30 82.53
CA LYS A 2 -13.00 -19.09 81.31
C LYS A 2 -13.02 -18.12 80.12
N LYS A 3 -11.81 -17.85 79.62
CA LYS A 3 -11.58 -17.18 78.33
C LYS A 3 -11.96 -18.17 77.24
N ILE A 4 -12.81 -17.77 76.29
CA ILE A 4 -13.00 -18.49 75.04
C ILE A 4 -12.43 -17.61 73.93
N ILE A 5 -11.25 -18.01 73.47
CA ILE A 5 -10.64 -17.60 72.21
C ILE A 5 -11.27 -18.52 71.16
N ILE A 6 -11.97 -17.96 70.17
CA ILE A 6 -12.25 -18.67 68.92
C ILE A 6 -11.82 -17.77 67.76
N THR A 7 -10.58 -18.04 67.39
CA THR A 7 -9.92 -17.99 66.10
C THR A 7 -10.77 -17.59 64.90
N LEU A 8 -10.36 -16.48 64.29
CA LEU A 8 -10.70 -16.04 62.94
C LEU A 8 -10.24 -17.13 61.95
N ALA A 9 -11.18 -17.90 61.41
CA ALA A 9 -10.91 -18.81 60.30
C ALA A 9 -10.66 -17.94 59.05
N MET A 10 -9.38 -17.70 58.77
CA MET A 10 -8.93 -17.18 57.49
C MET A 10 -9.26 -18.26 56.45
N LEU A 11 -10.39 -18.12 55.75
CA LEU A 11 -10.60 -18.83 54.50
C LEU A 11 -9.57 -18.26 53.52
N SER A 12 -8.43 -18.95 53.41
CA SER A 12 -7.61 -18.90 52.22
C SER A 12 -8.46 -19.45 51.08
N VAL A 13 -9.21 -18.57 50.43
CA VAL A 13 -9.68 -18.83 49.09
C VAL A 13 -8.39 -18.97 48.30
N PHE A 14 -8.06 -20.21 47.94
CA PHE A 14 -7.24 -20.45 46.77
C PHE A 14 -8.01 -19.80 45.62
N ALA A 15 -7.75 -18.52 45.38
CA ALA A 15 -7.90 -17.95 44.07
C ALA A 15 -6.92 -18.75 43.21
N CYS A 16 -7.40 -19.89 42.72
CA CYS A 16 -6.91 -20.47 41.50
C CYS A 16 -7.04 -19.31 40.52
N GLY A 17 -5.93 -18.60 40.28
CA GLY A 17 -5.86 -17.58 39.26
C GLY A 17 -6.37 -18.27 38.01
N LYS A 18 -7.56 -17.90 37.55
CA LYS A 18 -7.92 -18.19 36.18
C LYS A 18 -6.80 -17.55 35.39
N GLU A 19 -5.94 -18.36 34.79
CA GLU A 19 -5.13 -17.89 33.68
C GLU A 19 -6.10 -17.13 32.79
N GLU A 20 -5.87 -15.83 32.64
CA GLU A 20 -6.67 -15.01 31.75
C GLU A 20 -6.60 -15.70 30.40
N ASP A 21 -7.77 -16.08 29.89
CA ASP A 21 -7.85 -16.82 28.65
C ASP A 21 -7.24 -15.96 27.54
N LYS A 22 -5.99 -16.26 27.19
CA LYS A 22 -5.21 -15.57 26.14
C LYS A 22 -5.66 -16.00 24.75
N SER A 23 -6.58 -16.96 24.63
CA SER A 23 -7.01 -17.51 23.34
C SER A 23 -7.97 -16.60 22.57
N VAL A 24 -8.52 -15.57 23.22
CA VAL A 24 -9.45 -14.62 22.60
C VAL A 24 -8.79 -13.27 22.42
N ASN A 25 -8.66 -12.84 21.16
CA ASN A 25 -8.15 -11.53 20.81
C ASN A 25 -9.10 -10.44 21.32
N ARG A 26 -8.66 -9.60 22.26
CA ARG A 26 -9.50 -8.59 22.93
C ARG A 26 -8.73 -7.33 23.29
N LEU A 27 -9.43 -6.22 23.40
CA LEU A 27 -8.91 -5.01 24.04
C LEU A 27 -9.38 -4.98 25.50
N ALA A 28 -8.47 -4.78 26.45
CA ALA A 28 -8.78 -4.56 27.84
C ALA A 28 -8.40 -3.14 28.27
N TYR A 29 -9.36 -2.43 28.85
CA TYR A 29 -9.09 -1.20 29.58
C TYR A 29 -8.85 -1.51 31.06
N VAL A 30 -7.70 -1.10 31.60
CA VAL A 30 -7.31 -1.35 32.99
C VAL A 30 -6.64 -0.09 33.56
N ASP A 31 -7.26 0.52 34.57
CA ASP A 31 -6.71 1.65 35.33
C ASP A 31 -6.13 2.79 34.47
N GLY A 32 -6.78 3.13 33.35
CA GLY A 32 -6.34 4.20 32.46
C GLY A 32 -5.42 3.78 31.31
N ASN A 33 -5.09 2.49 31.22
CA ASN A 33 -4.24 1.92 30.18
C ASN A 33 -5.02 0.97 29.27
N TYR A 34 -4.48 0.74 28.08
CA TYR A 34 -5.14 0.03 26.99
C TYR A 34 -4.28 -1.15 26.56
N TYR A 35 -4.73 -2.38 26.84
CA TYR A 35 -3.98 -3.61 26.57
C TYR A 35 -4.69 -4.43 25.49
N VAL A 36 -3.97 -4.81 24.44
CA VAL A 36 -4.49 -5.72 23.41
C VAL A 36 -3.89 -7.09 23.65
N TYR A 37 -4.75 -8.06 23.95
CA TYR A 37 -4.42 -9.47 23.99
C TYR A 37 -4.56 -9.98 22.56
N TYR A 38 -3.48 -10.49 21.99
CA TYR A 38 -3.42 -10.83 20.58
C TYR A 38 -2.51 -12.04 20.33
N ASP A 39 -3.08 -13.17 19.91
CA ASP A 39 -2.37 -14.40 19.51
C ASP A 39 -1.19 -14.78 20.43
N ASN A 40 -1.42 -14.74 21.75
CA ASN A 40 -0.47 -15.02 22.85
C ASN A 40 0.44 -13.87 23.29
N GLU A 41 0.47 -12.75 22.57
CA GLU A 41 1.15 -11.53 22.99
C GLU A 41 0.18 -10.56 23.68
N VAL A 42 0.74 -9.70 24.54
CA VAL A 42 -0.01 -8.58 25.14
C VAL A 42 0.73 -7.29 24.84
N VAL A 43 0.07 -6.41 24.09
CA VAL A 43 0.64 -5.11 23.70
C VAL A 43 -0.11 -3.95 24.35
N GLU A 44 0.62 -2.92 24.80
CA GLU A 44 0.05 -1.71 25.39
C GLU A 44 -0.02 -0.59 24.38
N ILE A 45 -1.23 -0.10 24.11
CA ILE A 45 -1.43 1.13 23.33
C ILE A 45 -1.28 2.31 24.29
N THR A 46 -0.17 3.03 24.15
CA THR A 46 0.13 4.20 24.99
C THR A 46 -0.93 5.28 24.80
N ARG A 47 -1.37 5.87 25.91
CA ARG A 47 -2.31 7.00 25.90
C ARG A 47 -1.79 8.14 25.00
N GLY A 48 -2.69 8.77 24.23
CA GLY A 48 -2.33 9.80 23.27
C GLY A 48 -1.99 9.26 21.88
N SER A 49 -1.85 7.93 21.73
CA SER A 49 -1.64 7.30 20.43
C SER A 49 -2.86 7.43 19.54
N TYR A 50 -2.63 7.86 18.31
CA TYR A 50 -3.65 7.95 17.28
C TYR A 50 -3.92 6.57 16.65
N ILE A 51 -5.18 6.14 16.71
CA ILE A 51 -5.70 4.91 16.06
C ILE A 51 -6.23 5.22 14.65
N THR A 52 -6.65 6.47 14.43
CA THR A 52 -7.00 7.01 13.11
C THR A 52 -6.32 8.37 12.91
N LYS A 53 -6.53 9.01 11.75
CA LYS A 53 -5.99 10.36 11.46
C LYS A 53 -6.41 11.43 12.48
N ASP A 54 -7.53 11.22 13.15
CA ASP A 54 -8.26 12.20 13.94
C ASP A 54 -8.69 11.70 15.32
N LYS A 55 -8.57 10.40 15.63
CA LYS A 55 -8.97 9.82 16.92
C LYS A 55 -7.82 9.13 17.63
N LYS A 56 -7.66 9.48 18.90
CA LYS A 56 -6.78 8.80 19.85
C LYS A 56 -7.51 7.63 20.50
N ILE A 57 -6.76 6.70 21.07
CA ILE A 57 -7.34 5.54 21.76
C ILE A 57 -8.30 5.97 22.89
N GLU A 58 -7.96 7.01 23.64
CA GLU A 58 -8.83 7.53 24.70
C GLU A 58 -10.15 8.15 24.20
N ASP A 59 -10.20 8.60 22.95
CA ASP A 59 -11.39 9.25 22.39
C ASP A 59 -12.57 8.28 22.24
N TYR A 60 -12.30 6.97 22.19
CA TYR A 60 -13.31 5.91 22.14
C TYR A 60 -13.92 5.59 23.51
N PHE A 61 -13.38 6.16 24.58
CA PHE A 61 -13.84 5.93 25.94
C PHE A 61 -14.43 7.21 26.53
N PHE A 62 -15.36 7.05 27.46
CA PHE A 62 -15.84 8.11 28.32
C PHE A 62 -15.85 7.66 29.76
N ASN A 63 -15.64 8.61 30.67
CA ASN A 63 -15.66 8.34 32.10
C ASN A 63 -16.94 8.90 32.71
N PHE A 64 -17.87 8.01 33.07
CA PHE A 64 -19.08 8.35 33.81
C PHE A 64 -19.39 7.21 34.78
N PHE A 65 -19.00 7.36 36.05
CA PHE A 65 -19.05 6.28 37.07
C PHE A 65 -18.25 5.01 36.72
N GLY A 66 -17.12 5.21 36.05
CA GLY A 66 -16.30 4.13 35.50
C GLY A 66 -15.95 4.46 34.05
N ALA A 67 -14.98 3.73 33.50
CA ALA A 67 -14.74 3.80 32.07
C ALA A 67 -15.88 3.07 31.33
N HIS A 68 -16.25 3.59 30.18
CA HIS A 68 -17.22 3.01 29.28
C HIS A 68 -16.76 3.23 27.83
N VAL A 69 -17.03 2.27 26.96
CA VAL A 69 -16.75 2.39 25.53
C VAL A 69 -17.90 3.16 24.87
N LYS A 70 -17.59 4.22 24.11
CA LYS A 70 -18.59 5.02 23.39
C LYS A 70 -19.22 4.25 22.24
N ASP A 71 -18.37 3.65 21.41
CA ASP A 71 -18.75 2.88 20.24
C ASP A 71 -17.74 1.73 20.05
N GLU A 72 -18.13 0.55 20.54
CA GLU A 72 -17.31 -0.66 20.52
C GLU A 72 -17.08 -1.17 19.11
N LYS A 73 -18.11 -1.14 18.25
CA LYS A 73 -18.01 -1.61 16.87
C LYS A 73 -17.05 -0.74 16.06
N LEU A 74 -17.11 0.57 16.25
CA LEU A 74 -16.19 1.49 15.58
C LEU A 74 -14.77 1.33 16.10
N LEU A 75 -14.56 1.17 17.41
CA LEU A 75 -13.25 0.91 18.00
C LEU A 75 -12.64 -0.38 17.46
N ILE A 76 -13.39 -1.47 17.46
CA ILE A 76 -12.95 -2.76 16.89
C ILE A 76 -12.64 -2.61 15.40
N SER A 77 -13.51 -1.94 14.64
CA SER A 77 -13.30 -1.67 13.22
C SER A 77 -12.03 -0.87 12.96
N ASP A 78 -11.73 0.14 13.77
CA ASP A 78 -10.52 0.94 13.61
C ASP A 78 -9.25 0.19 14.05
N LEU A 79 -9.33 -0.62 15.10
CA LEU A 79 -8.23 -1.49 15.57
C LEU A 79 -7.93 -2.64 14.61
N SER A 80 -8.90 -3.11 13.83
CA SER A 80 -8.70 -4.16 12.82
C SER A 80 -7.59 -3.83 11.80
N LYS A 81 -7.24 -2.54 11.65
CA LYS A 81 -6.12 -2.06 10.83
C LYS A 81 -4.75 -2.49 11.35
N TYR A 82 -4.63 -2.77 12.63
CA TYR A 82 -3.39 -3.16 13.30
C TYR A 82 -3.40 -4.63 13.73
N PHE A 83 -4.59 -5.21 13.89
CA PHE A 83 -4.81 -6.54 14.46
C PHE A 83 -5.69 -7.40 13.50
N PRO A 84 -5.10 -8.09 12.50
CA PRO A 84 -5.83 -8.75 11.40
C PRO A 84 -6.71 -9.92 11.83
N HIS A 85 -6.36 -10.64 12.89
CA HIS A 85 -7.19 -11.72 13.43
C HIS A 85 -8.40 -11.20 14.21
N SER A 86 -8.64 -9.88 14.14
CA SER A 86 -9.76 -9.15 14.69
C SER A 86 -9.81 -9.17 16.23
N ILE A 87 -10.01 -8.00 16.81
CA ILE A 87 -10.37 -7.88 18.22
C ILE A 87 -11.85 -8.25 18.33
N GLN A 88 -12.14 -9.28 19.11
CA GLN A 88 -13.49 -9.83 19.23
C GLN A 88 -14.34 -9.08 20.26
N ASP A 89 -13.70 -8.44 21.24
CA ASP A 89 -14.38 -7.79 22.36
C ASP A 89 -13.52 -6.66 22.96
N VAL A 90 -14.20 -5.72 23.63
CA VAL A 90 -13.60 -4.67 24.45
C VAL A 90 -14.08 -4.81 25.89
N VAL A 91 -13.17 -5.21 26.77
CA VAL A 91 -13.47 -5.47 28.18
C VAL A 91 -12.91 -4.39 29.10
N ILE A 92 -13.58 -4.16 30.22
CA ILE A 92 -13.07 -3.32 31.31
C ILE A 92 -12.65 -4.27 32.44
N SER A 93 -11.33 -4.40 32.62
CA SER A 93 -10.73 -5.33 33.56
C SER A 93 -10.11 -4.58 34.74
N LYS A 94 -9.96 -5.29 35.85
CA LYS A 94 -9.24 -4.83 37.05
C LYS A 94 -7.84 -5.43 37.16
N ASN A 95 -7.51 -6.39 36.29
CA ASN A 95 -6.25 -7.11 36.33
C ASN A 95 -5.32 -6.55 35.28
N ARG A 96 -4.14 -6.11 35.71
CA ARG A 96 -3.08 -5.71 34.79
C ARG A 96 -2.33 -6.96 34.31
N PRO A 97 -2.00 -7.05 33.01
CA PRO A 97 -1.18 -8.15 32.50
C PRO A 97 0.23 -8.16 33.11
N ASP A 98 0.77 -9.37 33.32
CA ASP A 98 2.10 -9.58 33.94
C ASP A 98 3.28 -9.26 33.00
N THR A 99 3.08 -9.45 31.69
CA THR A 99 4.08 -9.18 30.65
C THR A 99 3.42 -8.35 29.56
N VAL A 100 4.08 -7.25 29.17
CA VAL A 100 3.56 -6.29 28.19
C VAL A 100 4.70 -5.80 27.32
N VAL A 101 4.41 -5.65 26.03
CA VAL A 101 5.26 -4.90 25.09
C VAL A 101 4.55 -3.62 24.69
N GLU A 102 5.24 -2.47 24.74
CA GLU A 102 4.65 -1.21 24.28
C GLU A 102 4.45 -1.25 22.76
N VAL A 103 3.29 -0.77 22.31
CA VAL A 103 3.03 -0.58 20.88
C VAL A 103 4.02 0.47 20.35
N PRO A 104 4.82 0.13 19.33
CA PRO A 104 5.76 1.08 18.77
C PRO A 104 5.00 2.19 18.07
N THR A 105 5.44 3.43 18.28
CA THR A 105 4.87 4.62 17.65
C THR A 105 5.93 5.38 16.86
N MET A 106 5.51 6.17 15.88
CA MET A 106 6.33 7.15 15.18
C MET A 106 5.70 8.54 15.29
N ASP A 107 6.53 9.58 15.31
CA ASP A 107 6.09 10.97 15.24
C ASP A 107 5.86 11.36 13.78
N LEU A 108 4.65 11.82 13.47
CA LEU A 108 4.29 12.36 12.18
C LEU A 108 3.53 13.67 12.40
N ASP A 109 4.18 14.79 12.07
CA ASP A 109 3.67 16.16 12.26
C ASP A 109 3.17 16.45 13.70
N GLY A 110 3.90 15.96 14.71
CA GLY A 110 3.55 16.16 16.13
C GLY A 110 2.44 15.23 16.64
N LYS A 111 2.06 14.22 15.85
CA LYS A 111 1.14 13.15 16.25
C LYS A 111 1.91 11.84 16.42
N TYR A 112 1.73 11.20 17.56
CA TYR A 112 2.22 9.84 17.80
C TYR A 112 1.24 8.83 17.21
N ILE A 113 1.62 8.28 16.06
CA ILE A 113 0.85 7.25 15.35
C ILE A 113 1.48 5.88 15.56
N ILE A 114 0.68 4.82 15.53
CA ILE A 114 1.19 3.44 15.65
C ILE A 114 2.09 3.10 14.46
N ASP A 115 3.32 2.68 14.72
CA ASP A 115 4.28 2.13 13.76
C ASP A 115 3.90 0.67 13.47
N SER A 116 3.02 0.49 12.49
CA SER A 116 2.47 -0.82 12.12
C SER A 116 3.51 -1.83 11.70
N ILE A 117 4.67 -1.39 11.17
CA ILE A 117 5.76 -2.27 10.74
C ILE A 117 6.46 -2.88 11.95
N LYS A 118 6.85 -2.03 12.91
CA LYS A 118 7.45 -2.52 14.14
C LYS A 118 6.46 -3.35 14.95
N LEU A 119 5.19 -2.95 14.99
CA LEU A 119 4.15 -3.69 15.70
C LEU A 119 3.95 -5.09 15.09
N ALA A 120 3.89 -5.20 13.76
CA ALA A 120 3.77 -6.49 13.08
C ALA A 120 4.94 -7.45 13.42
N ASN A 121 6.16 -6.92 13.52
CA ASN A 121 7.34 -7.72 13.88
C ASN A 121 7.26 -8.23 15.34
N ILE A 122 6.73 -7.41 16.26
CA ILE A 122 6.52 -7.81 17.66
C ILE A 122 5.47 -8.92 17.73
N LEU A 123 4.35 -8.75 17.02
CA LEU A 123 3.23 -9.69 17.07
C LEU A 123 3.51 -11.01 16.34
N SER A 124 4.50 -11.08 15.44
CA SER A 124 4.80 -12.29 14.67
C SER A 124 5.54 -13.39 15.43
N GLY A 125 6.10 -13.10 16.62
CA GLY A 125 6.91 -14.05 17.40
C GLY A 125 8.14 -14.60 16.65
N GLU A 126 8.86 -15.56 17.26
CA GLU A 126 10.02 -16.24 16.63
C GLU A 126 9.62 -17.18 15.47
N ASP A 127 8.33 -17.56 15.36
CA ASP A 127 7.84 -18.54 14.38
C ASP A 127 7.22 -17.93 13.11
N GLY A 128 7.24 -16.60 12.96
CA GLY A 128 7.16 -15.91 11.67
C GLY A 128 5.89 -16.12 10.83
N LYS A 129 4.76 -16.56 11.41
CA LYS A 129 3.48 -16.66 10.68
C LYS A 129 2.77 -15.31 10.63
N ALA A 130 3.29 -14.47 9.73
CA ALA A 130 2.72 -13.33 9.01
C ALA A 130 1.46 -12.63 9.60
N LEU A 131 1.69 -11.54 10.32
CA LEU A 131 0.73 -10.45 10.53
C LEU A 131 1.12 -9.25 9.65
N LEU A 132 1.11 -9.44 8.34
CA LEU A 132 1.38 -8.36 7.39
C LEU A 132 0.08 -7.59 7.11
N ILE A 133 -0.30 -6.63 7.96
CA ILE A 133 -1.17 -5.52 7.52
C ILE A 133 -0.30 -4.36 7.03
N VAL A 134 -0.14 -4.40 5.72
CA VAL A 134 -0.10 -3.34 4.73
C VAL A 134 -0.10 -1.88 5.25
N ASP A 135 0.99 -1.15 4.96
CA ASP A 135 1.12 0.30 5.11
C ASP A 135 0.11 1.05 4.23
N ASN A 136 -0.95 1.60 4.84
CA ASN A 136 -2.05 2.28 4.14
C ASN A 136 -1.89 3.80 4.01
N THR A 137 -0.68 4.36 4.14
CA THR A 137 -0.54 5.82 4.20
C THR A 137 0.29 6.53 3.15
N SER A 138 1.01 5.87 2.23
CA SER A 138 1.77 6.70 1.25
C SER A 138 2.22 6.12 -0.10
N ASP A 139 2.07 4.83 -0.42
CA ASP A 139 2.69 4.28 -1.64
C ASP A 139 1.78 3.38 -2.51
N ILE A 140 0.45 3.43 -2.35
CA ILE A 140 -0.43 2.68 -3.25
C ILE A 140 -0.44 3.39 -4.62
N VAL A 141 -0.04 2.65 -5.65
CA VAL A 141 -0.24 3.06 -7.04
C VAL A 141 -1.74 3.21 -7.28
N GLU A 142 -2.16 4.42 -7.63
CA GLU A 142 -3.55 4.69 -7.97
C GLU A 142 -3.95 3.89 -9.21
N ILE A 143 -5.10 3.19 -9.12
CA ILE A 143 -5.78 2.65 -10.29
C ILE A 143 -6.98 3.55 -10.57
N LYS A 144 -6.94 4.27 -11.70
CA LYS A 144 -8.05 5.14 -12.11
C LYS A 144 -9.29 4.30 -12.39
N PRO A 145 -10.48 4.73 -11.92
CA PRO A 145 -11.74 4.07 -12.22
C PRO A 145 -12.00 3.90 -13.72
N SER A 146 -12.67 2.80 -14.07
CA SER A 146 -12.99 2.41 -15.45
C SER A 146 -13.62 3.54 -16.28
N ASN A 147 -14.48 4.35 -15.67
CA ASN A 147 -15.19 5.46 -16.31
C ASN A 147 -14.34 6.73 -16.56
N GLN A 148 -13.10 6.78 -16.08
CA GLN A 148 -12.21 7.95 -16.24
C GLN A 148 -11.16 7.80 -17.34
N ILE A 149 -10.92 6.59 -17.85
CA ILE A 149 -9.93 6.33 -18.91
C ILE A 149 -10.61 6.24 -20.27
N ASP A 150 -11.50 5.25 -20.42
CA ASP A 150 -12.25 4.99 -21.64
C ASP A 150 -13.51 4.21 -21.26
N PRO A 151 -14.71 4.82 -21.26
CA PRO A 151 -15.93 4.17 -20.81
C PRO A 151 -16.46 3.10 -21.78
N GLU A 152 -15.99 3.05 -23.03
CA GLU A 152 -16.50 2.12 -24.05
C GLU A 152 -15.77 0.77 -24.04
N VAL A 153 -14.56 0.72 -23.50
CA VAL A 153 -13.74 -0.49 -23.39
C VAL A 153 -13.95 -1.14 -22.02
N SER A 154 -14.34 -2.40 -21.93
CA SER A 154 -14.48 -3.10 -20.63
C SER A 154 -13.30 -4.02 -20.33
N LEU A 155 -12.88 -4.05 -19.07
CA LEU A 155 -11.91 -5.02 -18.53
C LEU A 155 -12.56 -6.03 -17.56
N GLU A 156 -13.89 -5.97 -17.43
CA GLU A 156 -14.65 -6.81 -16.51
C GLU A 156 -14.38 -8.30 -16.76
N GLY A 157 -14.09 -9.04 -15.68
CA GLY A 157 -13.86 -10.49 -15.72
C GLY A 157 -12.49 -10.92 -16.27
N LYS A 158 -11.71 -10.01 -16.87
CA LYS A 158 -10.32 -10.28 -17.27
C LYS A 158 -9.45 -10.52 -16.03
N THR A 159 -8.40 -11.31 -16.17
CA THR A 159 -7.51 -11.69 -15.08
C THR A 159 -6.18 -10.96 -15.16
N VAL A 160 -5.81 -10.25 -14.08
CA VAL A 160 -4.48 -9.65 -13.90
C VAL A 160 -3.68 -10.39 -12.84
N ASP A 161 -2.48 -10.84 -13.19
CA ASP A 161 -1.51 -11.34 -12.21
C ASP A 161 -0.57 -10.21 -11.79
N VAL A 162 -0.59 -9.87 -10.50
CA VAL A 162 0.25 -8.83 -9.91
C VAL A 162 1.44 -9.46 -9.20
N LEU A 163 2.65 -9.21 -9.70
CA LEU A 163 3.90 -9.74 -9.16
C LEU A 163 4.70 -8.61 -8.51
N ASN A 164 5.01 -8.76 -7.22
CA ASN A 164 5.75 -7.76 -6.45
C ASN A 164 7.26 -7.92 -6.62
N ALA A 165 7.91 -6.97 -7.30
CA ALA A 165 9.37 -6.90 -7.41
C ALA A 165 9.97 -5.73 -6.60
N ASN A 166 9.14 -4.88 -5.98
CA ASN A 166 9.58 -3.66 -5.30
C ASN A 166 9.97 -3.90 -3.83
N GLY A 167 9.63 -5.06 -3.28
CA GLY A 167 9.97 -5.47 -1.91
C GLY A 167 9.11 -4.83 -0.82
N ILE A 168 8.00 -4.18 -1.19
CA ILE A 168 7.02 -3.61 -0.25
C ILE A 168 5.98 -4.69 0.06
N ASN A 169 5.92 -5.12 1.32
CA ASN A 169 5.00 -6.17 1.73
C ASN A 169 3.53 -5.77 1.50
N GLY A 170 2.74 -6.71 0.96
CA GLY A 170 1.31 -6.50 0.68
C GLY A 170 1.00 -5.61 -0.52
N PHE A 171 2.02 -5.08 -1.22
CA PHE A 171 1.83 -4.20 -2.37
C PHE A 171 1.03 -4.87 -3.49
N ALA A 172 1.40 -6.08 -3.90
CA ALA A 172 0.71 -6.80 -4.97
C ALA A 172 -0.77 -7.07 -4.65
N LYS A 173 -1.07 -7.45 -3.40
CA LYS A 173 -2.45 -7.68 -2.97
C LYS A 173 -3.28 -6.41 -3.06
N LYS A 174 -2.76 -5.30 -2.54
CA LYS A 174 -3.48 -4.01 -2.58
C LYS A 174 -3.70 -3.49 -3.99
N LEU A 175 -2.69 -3.63 -4.86
CA LEU A 175 -2.84 -3.25 -6.26
C LEU A 175 -3.87 -4.15 -6.97
N GLY A 176 -3.85 -5.46 -6.67
CA GLY A 176 -4.87 -6.41 -7.15
C GLY A 176 -6.28 -6.03 -6.70
N GLU A 177 -6.47 -5.69 -5.43
CA GLU A 177 -7.74 -5.19 -4.90
C GLU A 177 -8.19 -3.89 -5.59
N ALA A 178 -7.25 -2.99 -5.91
CA ALA A 178 -7.55 -1.78 -6.66
C ALA A 178 -8.00 -2.09 -8.10
N PHE A 179 -7.38 -3.04 -8.80
CA PHE A 179 -7.86 -3.51 -10.11
C PHE A 179 -9.27 -4.09 -10.03
N LYS A 180 -9.53 -4.94 -9.04
CA LYS A 180 -10.87 -5.50 -8.81
C LYS A 180 -11.92 -4.42 -8.59
N ASN A 181 -11.64 -3.45 -7.72
CA ASN A 181 -12.64 -2.45 -7.33
C ASN A 181 -12.86 -1.36 -8.38
N ASN A 182 -11.85 -1.04 -9.19
CA ASN A 182 -11.90 0.08 -10.12
C ASN A 182 -12.13 -0.33 -11.58
N LEU A 183 -11.79 -1.58 -11.94
CA LEU A 183 -11.87 -2.11 -13.31
C LEU A 183 -12.65 -3.42 -13.41
N ASP A 184 -13.19 -3.94 -12.30
CA ASP A 184 -13.95 -5.21 -12.24
C ASP A 184 -13.16 -6.43 -12.75
N MET A 185 -11.82 -6.39 -12.62
CA MET A 185 -10.93 -7.48 -13.00
C MET A 185 -10.82 -8.53 -11.89
N ASN A 186 -10.59 -9.79 -12.29
CA ASN A 186 -10.09 -10.83 -11.41
C ASN A 186 -8.59 -10.63 -11.20
N TYR A 187 -8.06 -10.97 -10.02
CA TYR A 187 -6.63 -10.84 -9.78
C TYR A 187 -6.03 -12.01 -8.99
N ASN A 188 -4.76 -12.29 -9.27
CA ASN A 188 -3.87 -13.00 -8.35
C ASN A 188 -2.73 -12.07 -7.93
N ALA A 189 -2.23 -12.24 -6.72
CA ALA A 189 -1.14 -11.43 -6.18
C ALA A 189 -0.07 -12.34 -5.58
N ASP A 190 1.18 -12.14 -5.99
CA ASP A 190 2.33 -12.91 -5.52
C ASP A 190 3.60 -12.05 -5.52
N ASN A 191 4.69 -12.57 -4.97
CA ASN A 191 6.01 -11.98 -5.11
C ASN A 191 6.65 -12.40 -6.42
N TYR A 192 7.42 -11.50 -7.03
CA TYR A 192 8.28 -11.84 -8.15
C TYR A 192 9.58 -12.47 -7.63
N GLY A 193 10.13 -13.43 -8.38
CA GLY A 193 11.32 -14.18 -7.97
C GLY A 193 12.60 -13.33 -7.83
N SER A 194 12.57 -12.08 -8.30
CA SER A 194 13.69 -11.14 -8.20
C SER A 194 13.20 -9.72 -7.91
N ARG A 195 14.07 -8.90 -7.32
CA ARG A 195 13.80 -7.47 -7.10
C ARG A 195 14.05 -6.65 -8.37
N SER A 196 13.26 -5.61 -8.56
CA SER A 196 13.39 -4.66 -9.67
C SER A 196 12.92 -3.28 -9.27
N ASP A 197 13.64 -2.24 -9.70
CA ASP A 197 13.16 -0.86 -9.62
C ASP A 197 12.20 -0.53 -10.78
N MET A 198 12.38 -1.15 -11.95
CA MET A 198 11.51 -0.96 -13.12
C MET A 198 10.26 -1.84 -13.03
N SER A 199 9.12 -1.32 -13.47
CA SER A 199 7.89 -2.10 -13.62
C SER A 199 7.81 -2.68 -15.04
N TYR A 200 7.20 -3.85 -15.17
CA TYR A 200 7.03 -4.53 -16.45
C TYR A 200 5.61 -5.02 -16.63
N VAL A 201 5.14 -5.08 -17.87
CA VAL A 201 3.87 -5.69 -18.23
C VAL A 201 4.08 -6.76 -19.30
N VAL A 202 3.38 -7.88 -19.15
CA VAL A 202 3.27 -8.94 -20.15
C VAL A 202 1.81 -9.01 -20.56
N ASN A 203 1.51 -8.77 -21.84
CA ASN A 203 0.16 -8.93 -22.36
C ASN A 203 0.02 -10.29 -23.04
N HIS A 204 -0.88 -11.14 -22.53
CA HIS A 204 -1.12 -12.46 -23.12
C HIS A 204 -2.35 -12.46 -24.02
N LYS A 205 -3.43 -11.77 -23.61
CA LYS A 205 -4.77 -11.94 -24.21
C LYS A 205 -5.54 -10.63 -24.42
N LEU A 206 -5.11 -9.50 -23.84
CA LEU A 206 -5.80 -8.23 -24.03
C LEU A 206 -5.59 -7.74 -25.46
N ASN A 207 -6.67 -7.25 -26.09
CA ASN A 207 -6.54 -6.52 -27.35
C ASN A 207 -5.89 -5.14 -27.12
N GLU A 208 -5.63 -4.39 -28.19
CA GLU A 208 -4.91 -3.11 -28.10
C GLU A 208 -5.63 -2.09 -27.20
N ASP A 209 -6.94 -1.92 -27.38
CA ASP A 209 -7.74 -0.96 -26.62
C ASP A 209 -7.85 -1.37 -25.14
N GLU A 210 -8.08 -2.66 -24.87
CA GLU A 210 -8.08 -3.24 -23.52
C GLU A 210 -6.72 -3.04 -22.83
N PHE A 211 -5.62 -3.32 -23.55
CA PHE A 211 -4.27 -3.16 -23.02
C PHE A 211 -3.94 -1.70 -22.71
N LEU A 212 -4.29 -0.78 -23.61
CA LEU A 212 -4.10 0.66 -23.40
C LEU A 212 -4.93 1.17 -22.23
N LYS A 213 -6.21 0.75 -22.12
CA LYS A 213 -7.04 1.07 -20.95
C LYS A 213 -6.40 0.56 -19.66
N PHE A 214 -5.95 -0.71 -19.66
CA PHE A 214 -5.29 -1.32 -18.51
C PHE A 214 -4.07 -0.51 -18.08
N VAL A 215 -3.10 -0.27 -18.96
CA VAL A 215 -1.85 0.43 -18.56
C VAL A 215 -2.07 1.90 -18.22
N ASN A 216 -3.04 2.58 -18.84
CA ASN A 216 -3.35 3.98 -18.55
C ASN A 216 -4.13 4.15 -17.24
N SER A 217 -4.81 3.11 -16.76
CA SER A 217 -5.42 3.11 -15.43
C SER A 217 -4.38 3.16 -14.31
N ILE A 218 -3.17 2.63 -14.54
CA ILE A 218 -2.13 2.48 -13.52
C ILE A 218 -1.36 3.79 -13.33
N GLY A 219 -1.26 4.28 -12.09
CA GLY A 219 -0.50 5.48 -11.70
C GLY A 219 1.03 5.35 -11.78
N LEU A 220 1.56 4.25 -12.30
CA LEU A 220 2.99 4.07 -12.55
C LEU A 220 3.38 4.73 -13.88
N LYS A 221 4.49 5.46 -13.85
CA LYS A 221 5.09 6.21 -14.95
C LYS A 221 5.99 5.32 -15.81
N TYR A 222 6.78 4.45 -15.18
CA TYR A 222 7.82 3.68 -15.84
C TYR A 222 7.46 2.20 -15.88
N ILE A 223 6.74 1.82 -16.94
CA ILE A 223 6.35 0.44 -17.22
C ILE A 223 6.91 0.05 -18.58
N LYS A 224 7.70 -1.02 -18.64
CA LYS A 224 8.18 -1.59 -19.91
C LYS A 224 7.36 -2.81 -20.33
N ILE A 225 7.22 -3.05 -21.62
CA ILE A 225 6.76 -4.34 -22.14
C ILE A 225 7.87 -5.37 -21.93
N LYS A 226 7.50 -6.53 -21.40
CA LYS A 226 8.38 -7.68 -21.27
C LYS A 226 7.84 -8.80 -22.14
N GLU A 227 8.65 -9.24 -23.10
CA GLU A 227 8.36 -10.41 -23.92
C GLU A 227 8.70 -11.68 -23.11
N ASP A 228 7.71 -12.20 -22.40
CA ASP A 228 7.83 -13.44 -21.62
C ASP A 228 6.50 -14.21 -21.63
N PRO A 229 6.19 -14.93 -22.73
CA PRO A 229 4.92 -15.64 -22.88
C PRO A 229 4.74 -16.79 -21.87
N SER A 230 5.82 -17.19 -21.18
CA SER A 230 5.79 -18.28 -20.21
C SER A 230 5.41 -17.85 -18.79
N LEU A 231 5.47 -16.55 -18.50
CA LEU A 231 5.20 -16.02 -17.17
C LEU A 231 3.69 -15.96 -16.93
N ARG A 232 3.18 -16.78 -16.01
CA ARG A 232 1.75 -16.82 -15.63
C ARG A 232 0.81 -16.86 -16.86
N PRO A 233 0.93 -17.89 -17.71
CA PRO A 233 0.27 -17.92 -19.02
C PRO A 233 -1.26 -17.99 -18.95
N ASP A 234 -1.82 -18.31 -17.77
CA ASP A 234 -3.26 -18.38 -17.56
C ASP A 234 -3.90 -16.99 -17.42
N ALA A 235 -3.15 -15.98 -16.96
CA ALA A 235 -3.64 -14.60 -16.84
C ALA A 235 -3.85 -13.95 -18.23
N ASP A 236 -4.73 -12.96 -18.31
CA ASP A 236 -4.88 -12.13 -19.53
C ASP A 236 -3.73 -11.12 -19.65
N VAL A 237 -3.27 -10.61 -18.51
CA VAL A 237 -2.15 -9.68 -18.39
C VAL A 237 -1.40 -9.90 -17.08
N VAL A 238 -0.08 -9.70 -17.09
CA VAL A 238 0.77 -9.76 -15.90
C VAL A 238 1.42 -8.40 -15.69
N ILE A 239 1.38 -7.87 -14.47
CA ILE A 239 2.14 -6.67 -14.07
C ILE A 239 3.18 -7.05 -13.02
N ILE A 240 4.45 -6.83 -13.33
CA ILE A 240 5.57 -6.90 -12.39
C ILE A 240 5.81 -5.49 -11.89
N THR A 241 5.69 -5.29 -10.58
CA THR A 241 5.69 -3.95 -9.97
C THR A 241 7.05 -3.63 -9.39
N GLY A 242 7.67 -2.56 -9.92
CA GLY A 242 8.91 -1.98 -9.43
C GLY A 242 8.67 -0.80 -8.49
N ASN A 243 9.72 0.00 -8.29
CA ASN A 243 9.68 1.23 -7.51
C ASN A 243 10.03 2.43 -8.40
N ASP A 244 8.99 3.09 -8.94
CA ASP A 244 9.09 4.25 -9.82
C ASP A 244 10.03 5.35 -9.29
N LYS A 245 10.09 5.55 -7.96
CA LYS A 245 10.94 6.58 -7.33
C LYS A 245 12.44 6.26 -7.49
N LYS A 246 12.80 5.01 -7.76
CA LYS A 246 14.19 4.53 -7.93
C LYS A 246 14.57 4.31 -9.38
N VAL A 247 13.62 4.43 -10.31
CA VAL A 247 13.87 4.20 -11.73
C VAL A 247 14.84 5.24 -12.28
N LYS A 248 15.91 4.76 -12.92
CA LYS A 248 16.85 5.57 -13.70
C LYS A 248 16.43 5.57 -15.15
N TYR A 249 15.55 6.50 -15.52
CA TYR A 249 15.02 6.62 -16.87
C TYR A 249 14.97 8.10 -17.27
N ALA A 250 15.43 8.43 -18.47
CA ALA A 250 15.54 9.82 -18.92
C ALA A 250 14.43 10.20 -19.91
N VAL A 251 13.82 11.38 -19.72
CA VAL A 251 12.98 12.01 -20.75
C VAL A 251 13.73 13.24 -21.26
N ASN A 252 14.18 13.18 -22.51
CA ASN A 252 14.97 14.24 -23.13
C ASN A 252 14.15 14.96 -24.20
N ILE A 253 14.05 16.28 -24.11
CA ILE A 253 13.38 17.13 -25.09
C ILE A 253 14.43 17.85 -25.93
N TYR A 254 14.43 17.64 -27.23
CA TYR A 254 15.23 18.38 -28.19
C TYR A 254 14.34 19.40 -28.91
N SER A 255 14.49 20.67 -28.53
CA SER A 255 13.75 21.79 -29.11
C SER A 255 14.63 22.54 -30.12
N THR A 256 14.03 23.02 -31.21
CA THR A 256 14.72 23.91 -32.17
C THR A 256 15.26 25.19 -31.52
N THR A 257 14.59 25.69 -30.49
CA THR A 257 14.97 26.92 -29.78
C THR A 257 15.82 26.66 -28.53
N GLY A 258 15.83 25.43 -28.01
CA GLY A 258 16.45 25.08 -26.72
C GLY A 258 15.59 25.41 -25.50
N VAL A 259 14.34 25.84 -25.71
CA VAL A 259 13.30 26.01 -24.69
C VAL A 259 12.04 25.27 -25.19
N SER A 260 11.19 24.76 -24.30
CA SER A 260 9.94 24.13 -24.71
C SER A 260 8.89 24.21 -23.61
N GLU A 261 7.66 24.55 -23.98
CA GLU A 261 6.46 24.51 -23.11
C GLU A 261 6.20 23.11 -22.55
N LEU A 262 6.68 22.06 -23.24
CA LEU A 262 6.53 20.67 -22.84
C LEU A 262 7.23 20.36 -21.52
N LYS A 263 8.20 21.17 -21.07
CA LYS A 263 8.87 20.92 -19.78
C LYS A 263 7.91 20.98 -18.60
N ASP A 264 7.00 21.94 -18.59
CA ASP A 264 6.06 22.11 -17.47
C ASP A 264 4.96 21.04 -17.54
N GLN A 265 4.46 20.79 -18.75
CA GLN A 265 3.46 19.75 -19.05
C GLN A 265 3.96 18.33 -18.70
N LEU A 266 5.26 18.08 -18.83
CA LEU A 266 5.91 16.80 -18.52
C LEU A 266 6.70 16.84 -17.21
N SER A 267 6.48 17.84 -16.35
CA SER A 267 7.28 18.08 -15.13
C SER A 267 7.38 16.86 -14.21
N GLU A 268 6.34 16.03 -14.16
CA GLU A 268 6.30 14.75 -13.44
C GLU A 268 7.35 13.72 -13.87
N TYR A 269 7.90 13.85 -15.07
CA TYR A 269 8.97 13.02 -15.62
C TYR A 269 10.35 13.71 -15.52
N THR A 270 10.42 14.91 -14.94
CA THR A 270 11.66 15.71 -14.81
C THR A 270 12.48 15.80 -16.10
N PRO A 271 11.89 16.28 -17.21
CA PRO A 271 12.53 16.22 -18.51
C PRO A 271 13.73 17.17 -18.61
N LYS A 272 14.74 16.77 -19.37
CA LYS A 272 15.90 17.60 -19.71
C LYS A 272 15.73 18.20 -21.10
N ILE A 273 15.85 19.52 -21.22
CA ILE A 273 15.80 20.20 -22.52
C ILE A 273 17.19 20.38 -23.09
N TYR A 274 17.32 20.15 -24.39
CA TYR A 274 18.49 20.38 -25.22
C TYR A 274 18.09 21.18 -26.46
N LYS A 275 19.02 21.99 -26.98
CA LYS A 275 18.88 22.57 -28.31
C LYS A 275 19.11 21.48 -29.37
N ALA A 276 18.22 21.35 -30.33
CA ALA A 276 18.35 20.43 -31.45
C ALA A 276 19.53 20.83 -32.35
N LYS A 277 20.10 19.87 -33.08
CA LYS A 277 21.16 20.15 -34.06
C LYS A 277 20.60 21.02 -35.19
N GLU A 278 21.38 21.97 -35.70
CA GLU A 278 20.92 22.95 -36.70
C GLU A 278 20.41 22.31 -38.01
N SER A 279 20.83 21.08 -38.33
CA SER A 279 20.37 20.33 -39.51
C SER A 279 19.08 19.52 -39.29
N SER A 280 18.42 19.64 -38.13
CA SER A 280 17.23 18.83 -37.80
C SER A 280 15.97 19.46 -38.38
N THR A 281 15.37 18.86 -39.40
CA THR A 281 14.02 19.25 -39.87
C THR A 281 12.97 18.71 -38.89
N ILE A 282 12.68 19.46 -37.84
CA ILE A 282 11.67 19.09 -36.83
C ILE A 282 10.36 19.80 -37.16
N VAL A 283 9.29 19.01 -37.32
CA VAL A 283 7.92 19.51 -37.56
C VAL A 283 6.99 18.91 -36.51
N GLY A 284 6.36 19.77 -35.71
CA GLY A 284 5.47 19.34 -34.63
C GLY A 284 6.22 18.68 -33.48
N VAL A 285 5.52 17.82 -32.73
CA VAL A 285 6.07 17.07 -31.60
C VAL A 285 6.14 15.59 -31.97
N THR A 286 7.30 14.96 -31.78
CA THR A 286 7.47 13.51 -31.97
C THR A 286 8.06 12.90 -30.71
N ILE A 287 7.45 11.83 -30.20
CA ILE A 287 7.93 11.02 -29.08
C ILE A 287 8.57 9.76 -29.66
N LYS A 288 9.90 9.67 -29.56
CA LYS A 288 10.70 8.52 -29.98
C LYS A 288 10.94 7.58 -28.81
N TYR A 289 10.74 6.30 -29.03
CA TYR A 289 10.77 5.29 -27.98
C TYR A 289 11.31 3.94 -28.49
N ASN A 290 12.02 3.21 -27.62
CA ASN A 290 12.31 1.81 -27.87
C ASN A 290 11.00 1.00 -27.82
N PRO A 291 10.76 -0.03 -28.66
CA PRO A 291 9.58 -0.88 -28.55
C PRO A 291 9.21 -1.35 -27.13
N GLU A 292 10.19 -1.67 -26.27
CA GLU A 292 9.93 -2.05 -24.87
C GLU A 292 9.33 -0.91 -24.03
N ASP A 293 9.57 0.35 -24.41
CA ASP A 293 9.11 1.55 -23.70
C ASP A 293 7.74 2.05 -24.20
N PHE A 294 7.03 1.25 -25.00
CA PHE A 294 5.73 1.59 -25.59
C PHE A 294 4.75 2.20 -24.59
N VAL A 295 4.62 1.60 -23.40
CA VAL A 295 3.69 2.08 -22.36
C VAL A 295 4.09 3.47 -21.84
N ILE A 296 5.40 3.70 -21.65
CA ILE A 296 5.93 5.01 -21.23
C ILE A 296 5.61 6.06 -22.30
N ALA A 297 5.84 5.73 -23.57
CA ALA A 297 5.57 6.60 -24.70
C ALA A 297 4.08 6.96 -24.83
N HIS A 298 3.19 5.99 -24.64
CA HIS A 298 1.74 6.21 -24.66
C HIS A 298 1.25 7.07 -23.49
N LYS A 299 1.80 6.89 -22.27
CA LYS A 299 1.48 7.78 -21.14
C LYS A 299 1.90 9.21 -21.42
N LEU A 300 3.08 9.42 -22.02
CA LEU A 300 3.53 10.75 -22.44
C LEU A 300 2.65 11.32 -23.58
N LEU A 301 2.17 10.48 -24.50
CA LEU A 301 1.23 10.89 -25.55
C LEU A 301 -0.10 11.38 -24.97
N SER A 302 -0.63 10.73 -23.92
CA SER A 302 -1.83 11.20 -23.23
C SER A 302 -1.64 12.58 -22.60
N LEU A 303 -0.42 12.90 -22.17
CA LEU A 303 -0.08 14.24 -21.70
C LEU A 303 0.11 15.22 -22.84
N VAL A 304 0.59 14.78 -24.01
CA VAL A 304 0.85 15.63 -25.20
C VAL A 304 0.10 15.10 -26.42
N PRO A 305 -1.23 15.27 -26.51
CA PRO A 305 -2.05 14.60 -27.54
C PRO A 305 -1.71 14.97 -28.98
N SER A 306 -1.03 16.11 -29.20
CA SER A 306 -0.58 16.53 -30.52
C SER A 306 0.71 15.84 -31.00
N ALA A 307 1.32 14.98 -30.18
CA ALA A 307 2.56 14.30 -30.53
C ALA A 307 2.33 13.09 -31.45
N ARG A 308 3.30 12.79 -32.29
CA ARG A 308 3.38 11.53 -33.03
C ARG A 308 4.31 10.55 -32.30
N LEU A 309 3.95 9.28 -32.25
CA LEU A 309 4.84 8.21 -31.79
C LEU A 309 5.74 7.70 -32.92
N GLU A 310 7.02 7.46 -32.62
CA GLU A 310 8.00 6.90 -33.56
C GLU A 310 8.89 5.87 -32.86
N LYS A 311 8.96 4.65 -33.39
CA LYS A 311 9.82 3.60 -32.83
C LYS A 311 11.28 3.87 -33.18
N ASP A 312 12.15 3.73 -32.18
CA ASP A 312 13.60 3.84 -32.31
C ASP A 312 14.28 2.85 -31.35
N SER A 313 14.62 1.67 -31.86
CA SER A 313 15.26 0.59 -31.09
C SER A 313 16.70 0.89 -30.65
N SER A 314 17.28 2.03 -31.05
CA SER A 314 18.60 2.46 -30.59
C SER A 314 18.56 3.20 -29.24
N LEU A 315 17.37 3.52 -28.75
CA LEU A 315 17.19 4.17 -27.45
C LEU A 315 17.29 3.14 -26.33
N GLU A 316 18.05 3.48 -25.29
CA GLU A 316 18.19 2.68 -24.08
C GLU A 316 17.84 3.53 -22.86
N ASN A 317 16.88 3.07 -22.06
CA ASN A 317 16.45 3.69 -20.81
C ASN A 317 16.12 5.19 -20.94
N LYS A 318 15.56 5.59 -22.10
CA LYS A 318 15.18 6.96 -22.37
C LYS A 318 14.07 7.09 -23.41
N ILE A 319 13.25 8.12 -23.24
CA ILE A 319 12.40 8.69 -24.28
C ILE A 319 13.10 9.93 -24.84
N VAL A 320 13.03 10.09 -26.16
CA VAL A 320 13.48 11.30 -26.85
C VAL A 320 12.28 11.99 -27.47
N ILE A 321 12.00 13.22 -27.07
CA ILE A 321 10.96 14.06 -27.64
C ILE A 321 11.64 15.12 -28.51
N THR A 322 11.25 15.21 -29.78
CA THR A 322 11.69 16.31 -30.65
C THR A 322 10.53 17.26 -30.90
N THR A 323 10.79 18.56 -30.77
CA THR A 323 9.76 19.60 -30.90
C THR A 323 10.29 20.84 -31.60
N ASN A 324 9.44 21.49 -32.38
CA ASN A 324 9.67 22.86 -32.88
C ASN A 324 8.93 23.92 -32.07
N ARG A 325 8.25 23.50 -30.98
CA ARG A 325 7.63 24.31 -29.94
C ARG A 325 8.52 24.36 -28.70
#